data_AF-D4JCQ9-F1
#
_entry.id   AF-D4JCQ9-F1
#
_cell.length_a   1.000
_cell.length_b   1.000
_cell.length_c   1.000
_cell.angle_alpha   90.00
_cell.angle_beta   90.00
_cell.angle_gamma   90.00
#
_symmetry.space_group_name_H-M   'P 1'
#
loop_
_entity.id
_entity.type
_entity.pdbx_description
1 polymer ?
#
loop_
_entity_poly.entity_id
_entity_poly.type
_entity_poly.pdbx_seq_one_letter_code
_entity_poly.pdbx_strand_id
1 'polypeptide(L)' 'MFLVGSTYWNMVYGKDIGDVLIDDEGMANMRNIGQNMAGLIKQL' A
#
# COMPACT_ATOMS: atom_id res chain seq x y z
N MET A 1 -5.52 -5.76 -18.63
CA MET A 1 -4.58 -5.02 -17.76
C MET A 1 -5.40 -4.37 -16.67
N PHE A 2 -5.19 -4.72 -15.40
CA PHE A 2 -5.87 -4.09 -14.28
C PHE A 2 -4.88 -3.23 -13.50
N LEU A 3 -5.29 -2.03 -13.08
CA LEU A 3 -4.49 -1.12 -12.28
C LEU A 3 -5.17 -0.93 -10.92
N VAL A 4 -4.41 -1.04 -9.84
CA VAL A 4 -4.91 -0.81 -8.48
C VAL A 4 -4.38 0.52 -7.97
N GLY A 5 -5.29 1.45 -7.70
CA GLY A 5 -4.98 2.75 -7.10
C GLY A 5 -4.85 2.69 -5.58
N SER A 6 -4.28 3.74 -4.99
CA SER A 6 -4.38 4.02 -3.55
C SER A 6 -4.80 5.47 -3.31
N THR A 7 -5.00 5.80 -2.05
CA THR A 7 -5.24 7.16 -1.58
C THR A 7 -4.09 8.13 -1.84
N TYR A 8 -2.85 7.66 -2.00
CA TYR A 8 -1.67 8.51 -2.22
C TYR A 8 -0.51 7.78 -2.92
N TRP A 9 0.74 8.01 -2.49
CA TRP A 9 1.94 7.43 -3.08
C TRP A 9 2.08 5.94 -2.72
N ASN A 10 2.20 5.09 -3.74
CA ASN A 10 2.28 3.63 -3.59
C ASN A 10 3.69 3.15 -3.23
N MET A 11 4.35 3.81 -2.28
CA MET A 11 5.70 3.46 -1.85
C MET A 11 5.95 3.96 -0.42
N VAL A 12 6.75 3.20 0.31
CA VAL A 12 7.35 3.59 1.60
C VAL A 12 8.86 3.58 1.48
N TYR A 13 9.54 4.43 2.24
CA TYR A 13 11.00 4.54 2.21
C TYR A 13 11.57 4.61 3.62
N GLY A 14 12.63 3.85 3.86
CA GLY A 14 13.35 3.79 5.13
C GLY A 14 14.83 3.59 4.88
N LYS A 15 15.69 4.17 5.72
CA LYS A 15 17.15 4.09 5.58
C LYS A 15 17.66 2.76 6.13
N ASP A 16 17.19 2.41 7.31
CA ASP A 16 17.55 1.20 8.04
C ASP A 16 16.39 0.18 8.02
N ILE A 17 16.70 -1.09 8.29
CA ILE A 17 15.70 -2.17 8.33
C ILE A 17 14.71 -1.86 9.45
N GLY A 18 13.44 -1.73 9.10
CA GLY A 18 12.36 -1.46 10.06
C GLY A 18 11.92 0.00 10.14
N ASP A 19 12.65 0.94 9.54
CA ASP A 19 12.24 2.36 9.48
C ASP A 19 10.86 2.53 8.84
N VAL A 20 10.54 1.72 7.83
CA VAL A 20 9.22 1.75 7.19
C VAL A 20 8.08 1.38 8.14
N LEU A 21 8.35 0.68 9.24
CA LEU A 21 7.34 0.27 10.20
C LEU A 21 6.88 1.42 11.10
N ILE A 22 7.69 2.48 11.24
CA ILE A 22 7.34 3.69 11.99
C ILE A 22 6.77 4.80 11.09
N ASP A 23 6.71 4.57 9.78
CA ASP A 23 6.03 5.44 8.83
C ASP A 23 4.52 5.14 8.83
N ASP A 24 3.79 5.78 9.73
CA ASP A 24 2.35 5.56 9.90
C ASP A 24 1.54 5.87 8.62
N GLU A 25 1.89 6.93 7.89
CA GLU A 25 1.20 7.32 6.65
C GLU A 25 1.48 6.30 5.54
N GLY A 26 2.75 5.97 5.33
CA GLY A 26 3.18 4.98 4.35
C GLY A 26 2.53 3.63 4.59
N MET A 27 2.52 3.17 5.85
CA MET A 27 1.89 1.91 6.23
C MET A 27 0.36 1.94 6.14
N ALA A 28 -0.29 3.10 6.33
CA ALA A 28 -1.71 3.26 6.05
C ALA A 28 -2.00 3.13 4.54
N ASN A 29 -1.17 3.76 3.69
CA ASN A 29 -1.30 3.66 2.23
C ASN A 29 -1.09 2.21 1.75
N MET A 30 -0.10 1.48 2.29
CA MET A 30 0.11 0.07 1.94
C MET A 30 -1.08 -0.82 2.30
N ARG A 31 -1.74 -0.57 3.44
CA ARG A 31 -2.98 -1.25 3.82
C ARG A 31 -4.12 -0.94 2.85
N ASN A 32 -4.26 0.31 2.42
CA ASN A 32 -5.28 0.72 1.45
C ASN A 32 -5.10 0.00 0.10
N ILE A 33 -3.87 -0.06 -0.42
CA ILE A 33 -3.56 -0.78 -1.67
C ILE A 33 -3.93 -2.26 -1.54
N GLY A 34 -3.52 -2.91 -0.45
CA GLY A 34 -3.83 -4.32 -0.22
C GLY A 34 -5.33 -4.60 -0.18
N GLN A 35 -6.12 -3.70 0.43
CA GLN A 35 -7.59 -3.80 0.43
C GLN A 35 -8.17 -3.64 -0.98
N ASN A 36 -7.70 -2.66 -1.75
CA ASN A 36 -8.16 -2.44 -3.12
C ASN A 36 -7.80 -3.61 -4.04
N MET A 37 -6.60 -4.18 -3.88
CA MET A 37 -6.17 -5.39 -4.60
C MET A 37 -7.06 -6.57 -4.28
N ALA A 38 -7.33 -6.82 -2.99
CA ALA A 38 -8.19 -7.92 -2.58
C ALA A 38 -9.63 -7.75 -3.10
N GLY A 39 -10.14 -6.52 -3.12
CA GLY A 39 -11.44 -6.19 -3.72
C GLY A 39 -11.48 -6.53 -5.21
N LEU A 40 -10.47 -6.09 -5.97
CA LEU A 40 -10.36 -6.39 -7.39
C LEU A 40 -10.28 -7.90 -7.65
N ILE A 41 -9.39 -8.62 -6.97
CA ILE A 41 -9.18 -10.07 -7.17
C ILE A 41 -10.48 -10.85 -6.92
N LYS A 42 -11.27 -10.46 -5.92
CA LYS A 42 -12.57 -11.10 -5.62
C LYS A 42 -13.64 -10.87 -6.69
N GLN A 43 -13.47 -9.84 -7.53
CA GLN A 43 -14.42 -9.46 -8.58
C GLN A 43 -14.02 -9.98 -9.97
N LEU A 44 -12.88 -10.66 -10.07
CA LEU A 44 -12.41 -11.38 -11.27
C LEU A 44 -12.82 -12.85 -11.21
#